data_AF-A0A8I0GUQ9-F1
#
_entry.id   AF-A0A8I0GUQ9-F1
#
_cell.length_a   1.000
_cell.length_b   1.000
_cell.length_c   1.000
_cell.angle_alpha   90.00
_cell.angle_beta   90.00
_cell.angle_gamma   90.00
#
_symmetry.space_group_name_H-M   'P 1'
#
loop_
_entity.id
_entity.type
_entity.pdbx_description
1 polymer ?
#
loop_
_entity_poly.entity_id
_entity_poly.type
_entity_poly.pdbx_seq_one_letter_code
_entity_poly.pdbx_strand_id
1 'polypeptide(L)'
;MRLLHHFACTGGTLIAKCLAALPNTLLLSEIDPLSRLRVNPHNPHFAPSDLILHLHYSLRGVEDEDIVAVFLGGLAALLDRCDRVGRRLVLRDHAHSQFCHGPQIPDRPTLAAIVGRLRPVRGVLTVREPMESYLSLLAENYGGGPVGVETIAADQRMGA
;
A
#
# COMPACT_ATOMS: atom_id res chain seq x y z
N MET A 1 14.26 -7.08 -7.96
CA MET A 1 13.80 -6.42 -6.72
C MET A 1 12.98 -7.39 -5.87
N ARG A 2 12.88 -7.20 -4.55
CA ARG A 2 12.04 -8.03 -3.66
C ARG A 2 10.77 -7.28 -3.28
N LEU A 3 9.62 -7.94 -3.40
CA LEU A 3 8.32 -7.34 -3.13
C LEU A 3 7.53 -8.24 -2.18
N LEU A 4 6.93 -7.66 -1.16
CA LEU A 4 6.03 -8.31 -0.23
C LEU A 4 4.62 -7.84 -0.52
N HIS A 5 3.74 -8.77 -0.88
CA HIS A 5 2.32 -8.52 -1.06
C HIS A 5 1.58 -9.00 0.18
N HIS A 6 0.78 -8.10 0.74
CA HIS A 6 -0.14 -8.41 1.83
C HIS A 6 -1.51 -7.90 1.43
N PHE A 7 -2.52 -8.74 1.62
CA PHE A 7 -3.88 -8.22 1.69
C PHE A 7 -4.07 -7.50 3.03
N ALA A 8 -5.11 -6.67 3.13
CA ALA A 8 -5.39 -5.97 4.38
C ALA A 8 -5.60 -6.96 5.53
N CYS A 9 -5.07 -6.61 6.71
CA CYS A 9 -5.24 -7.38 7.94
C CYS A 9 -4.77 -8.85 7.88
N THR A 10 -3.77 -9.18 7.05
CA THR A 10 -3.13 -10.52 7.01
C THR A 10 -1.84 -10.62 7.83
N GLY A 11 -1.58 -9.67 8.73
CA GLY A 11 -0.33 -9.64 9.53
C GLY A 11 0.89 -9.06 8.80
N GLY A 12 0.68 -8.30 7.71
CA GLY A 12 1.77 -7.71 6.93
C GLY A 12 2.74 -6.85 7.75
N THR A 13 2.24 -6.12 8.75
CA THR A 13 3.07 -5.35 9.68
C THR A 13 4.02 -6.22 10.49
N LEU A 14 3.56 -7.37 11.01
CA LEU A 14 4.39 -8.27 11.80
C LEU A 14 5.51 -8.86 10.94
N ILE A 15 5.16 -9.38 9.77
CA ILE A 15 6.11 -9.99 8.82
C ILE A 15 7.13 -8.95 8.34
N ALA A 16 6.69 -7.72 8.03
CA ALA A 16 7.59 -6.64 7.64
C ALA A 16 8.59 -6.27 8.75
N LYS A 17 8.16 -6.23 10.02
CA LYS A 17 9.08 -6.00 11.15
C LYS A 17 10.14 -7.10 11.27
N CYS A 18 9.74 -8.36 11.15
CA CYS A 18 10.68 -9.49 11.17
C CYS A 18 11.70 -9.39 10.02
N LEU A 19 11.25 -9.07 8.80
CA LEU A 19 12.14 -8.91 7.65
C LEU A 19 13.06 -7.69 7.77
N ALA A 20 12.55 -6.57 8.27
CA ALA A 20 13.34 -5.37 8.51
C ALA A 20 14.47 -5.58 9.54
N ALA A 21 14.28 -6.53 10.47
CA ALA A 21 15.29 -6.90 11.46
C ALA A 21 16.40 -7.81 10.89
N LEU A 22 16.22 -8.39 9.69
CA LEU A 22 17.22 -9.26 9.08
C LEU A 22 18.46 -8.46 8.65
N PRO A 23 19.67 -9.02 8.77
CA PRO A 23 20.90 -8.39 8.29
C PRO A 23 20.80 -7.98 6.82
N ASN A 24 21.43 -6.85 6.50
CA ASN A 24 21.49 -6.30 5.14
C ASN A 24 20.13 -6.02 4.49
N THR A 25 19.03 -5.96 5.25
CA THR A 25 17.71 -5.65 4.71
C THR A 25 17.41 -4.16 4.87
N LEU A 26 16.99 -3.53 3.78
CA LEU A 26 16.34 -2.23 3.80
C LEU A 26 14.89 -2.43 3.37
N LEU A 27 13.95 -2.22 4.30
CA LEU A 27 12.53 -2.37 4.02
C LEU A 27 11.85 -1.01 3.94
N LEU A 28 11.16 -0.75 2.83
CA LEU A 28 10.21 0.35 2.72
C LEU A 28 8.80 -0.23 2.79
N SER A 29 8.00 0.26 3.74
CA SER A 29 6.68 -0.28 4.03
C SER A 29 5.57 0.56 3.42
N GLU A 30 4.42 -0.06 3.15
CA GLU A 30 3.19 0.62 2.73
C GLU A 30 3.35 1.48 1.48
N ILE A 31 3.94 0.88 0.43
CA ILE A 31 4.26 1.59 -0.81
C ILE A 31 3.11 1.45 -1.80
N ASP A 32 2.60 2.59 -2.27
CA ASP A 32 1.73 2.72 -3.44
C ASP A 32 1.82 4.17 -3.95
N PRO A 33 2.64 4.45 -4.98
CA PRO A 33 2.94 5.82 -5.41
C PRO A 33 1.74 6.56 -6.01
N LEU A 34 0.70 5.85 -6.43
CA LEU A 34 -0.52 6.44 -7.00
C LEU A 34 -1.68 6.45 -6.00
N SER A 35 -1.43 6.08 -4.74
CA SER A 35 -2.44 6.13 -3.69
C SER A 35 -2.82 7.57 -3.35
N ARG A 36 -4.11 7.86 -3.37
CA ARG A 36 -4.66 9.17 -2.97
C ARG A 36 -5.19 9.19 -1.53
N LEU A 37 -5.01 8.11 -0.75
CA LEU A 37 -5.57 7.97 0.59
C LEU A 37 -5.20 9.11 1.56
N ARG A 38 -4.01 9.68 1.41
CA ARG A 38 -3.51 10.77 2.27
C ARG A 38 -3.66 12.15 1.66
N VAL A 39 -4.21 12.26 0.45
CA VAL A 39 -4.40 13.53 -0.24
C VAL A 39 -5.70 14.16 0.24
N ASN A 40 -5.58 15.16 1.10
CA ASN A 40 -6.70 15.99 1.53
C ASN A 40 -6.47 17.44 1.08
N PRO A 41 -7.22 17.95 0.08
CA PRO A 41 -7.08 19.33 -0.42
C PRO A 41 -7.45 20.40 0.61
N HIS A 42 -8.33 20.09 1.56
CA HIS A 42 -8.80 21.04 2.59
C HIS A 42 -7.88 21.09 3.81
N ASN A 43 -7.05 20.07 4.00
CA ASN A 43 -6.07 20.00 5.07
C ASN A 43 -4.77 19.37 4.53
N PRO A 44 -3.98 20.13 3.75
CA PRO A 44 -2.77 19.60 3.15
C PRO A 44 -1.75 19.25 4.23
N HIS A 45 -1.25 18.02 4.20
CA HIS A 45 -0.23 17.58 5.14
C HIS A 45 1.12 18.24 4.81
N PHE A 46 1.76 18.87 5.79
CA PHE A 46 3.09 19.46 5.61
C PHE A 46 4.15 18.35 5.50
N ALA A 47 4.60 18.05 4.27
CA ALA A 47 5.66 17.09 3.99
C ALA A 47 6.63 17.66 2.93
N PRO A 48 7.49 18.63 3.31
CA PRO A 48 8.28 19.43 2.36
C PRO A 48 9.28 18.63 1.50
N SER A 49 9.60 17.40 1.89
CA SER A 49 10.49 16.51 1.12
C SER A 49 9.74 15.45 0.30
N ASP A 50 8.42 15.40 0.38
CA ASP A 50 7.59 14.43 -0.33
C ASP A 50 7.11 15.03 -1.66
N LEU A 51 7.94 14.87 -2.69
CA LEU A 51 7.64 15.37 -4.03
C LEU A 51 6.34 14.80 -4.58
N ILE A 52 6.03 13.52 -4.31
CA ILE A 52 4.83 12.86 -4.83
C ILE A 52 3.58 13.46 -4.19
N LEU A 53 3.59 13.68 -2.87
CA LEU A 53 2.48 14.36 -2.20
C LEU A 53 2.26 15.77 -2.76
N HIS A 54 3.34 16.51 -3.03
CA HIS A 54 3.26 17.84 -3.65
C HIS A 54 2.73 17.81 -5.08
N LEU A 55 3.07 16.80 -5.89
CA LEU A 55 2.51 16.61 -7.23
C LEU A 55 0.99 16.39 -7.18
N HIS A 56 0.50 15.63 -6.20
CA HIS A 56 -0.94 15.47 -5.99
C HIS A 56 -1.67 16.78 -5.61
N TYR A 57 -0.98 17.73 -4.97
CA TYR A 57 -1.52 19.05 -4.66
C TYR A 57 -1.35 20.08 -5.78
N SER A 58 -0.74 19.71 -6.91
CA SER A 58 -0.55 20.61 -8.04
C SER A 58 -1.88 21.11 -8.60
N LEU A 59 -2.03 22.43 -8.71
CA LEU A 59 -3.25 23.08 -9.24
C LEU A 59 -3.54 22.73 -10.70
N ARG A 60 -2.51 22.41 -11.49
CA ARG A 60 -2.64 22.12 -12.92
C ARG A 60 -2.86 20.63 -13.21
N GLY A 61 -2.94 19.80 -12.17
CA GLY A 61 -2.89 18.35 -12.31
C GLY A 61 -1.50 17.86 -12.70
N VAL A 62 -1.28 16.57 -12.51
CA VAL A 62 -0.07 15.83 -12.92
C VAL A 62 -0.55 14.46 -13.38
N GLU A 63 -0.01 13.96 -14.48
CA GLU A 63 -0.37 12.63 -14.98
C GLU A 63 0.24 11.55 -14.08
N ASP A 64 -0.45 10.42 -13.92
CA ASP A 64 0.02 9.31 -13.09
C ASP A 64 1.42 8.81 -13.54
N GLU A 65 1.74 8.91 -14.83
CA GLU A 65 3.04 8.51 -15.36
C GLU A 65 4.19 9.44 -14.89
N ASP A 66 3.93 10.74 -14.70
CA ASP A 66 4.93 11.65 -14.13
C ASP A 66 5.21 11.32 -12.66
N ILE A 67 4.16 10.96 -11.91
CA ILE A 67 4.28 10.50 -10.52
C ILE A 67 5.09 9.21 -10.46
N VAL A 68 4.80 8.27 -11.37
CA VAL A 68 5.57 7.03 -11.51
C VAL A 68 7.03 7.33 -11.85
N ALA A 69 7.32 8.26 -12.76
CA ALA A 69 8.68 8.62 -13.13
C ALA A 69 9.48 9.16 -11.93
N VAL A 70 8.89 10.05 -11.13
CA VAL A 70 9.52 10.57 -9.90
C VAL A 70 9.76 9.46 -8.88
N PHE A 71 8.77 8.59 -8.67
CA PHE A 71 8.91 7.43 -7.79
C PHE A 71 10.04 6.49 -8.23
N LEU A 72 10.10 6.14 -9.53
CA LEU A 72 11.11 5.26 -10.08
C LEU A 72 12.51 5.90 -10.03
N GLY A 73 12.63 7.22 -10.22
CA GLY A 73 13.90 7.94 -10.08
C GLY A 73 14.47 7.84 -8.67
N GLY A 74 13.64 8.08 -7.65
CA GLY A 74 14.05 7.91 -6.24
C GLY A 74 14.38 6.45 -5.89
N LEU A 75 13.57 5.52 -6.39
CA LEU A 75 13.76 4.10 -6.17
C LEU A 75 15.03 3.56 -6.83
N ALA A 76 15.36 4.02 -8.03
CA ALA A 76 16.59 3.67 -8.74
C ALA A 76 17.84 4.10 -7.95
N ALA A 77 17.88 5.35 -7.48
CA ALA A 77 18.97 5.83 -6.64
C ALA A 77 19.15 4.99 -5.36
N LEU A 78 18.03 4.54 -4.76
CA LEU A 78 18.08 3.68 -3.58
C LEU A 78 18.58 2.27 -3.90
N LEU A 79 18.17 1.70 -5.03
CA LEU A 79 18.64 0.40 -5.51
C LEU A 79 20.16 0.43 -5.75
N ASP A 80 20.67 1.46 -6.42
CA ASP A 80 22.10 1.62 -6.69
C ASP A 80 22.92 1.72 -5.40
N ARG A 81 22.42 2.49 -4.43
CA ARG A 81 23.04 2.56 -3.11
C ARG A 81 23.04 1.19 -2.43
N CYS A 82 21.92 0.48 -2.44
CA CYS A 82 21.82 -0.84 -1.82
C CYS A 82 22.81 -1.82 -2.44
N ASP A 83 22.91 -1.84 -3.76
CA ASP A 83 23.83 -2.72 -4.48
C ASP A 83 25.30 -2.40 -4.12
N ARG A 84 25.67 -1.11 -4.02
CA ARG A 84 27.01 -0.67 -3.59
C ARG A 84 27.38 -1.06 -2.16
N VAL A 85 26.42 -1.04 -1.23
CA VAL A 85 26.68 -1.33 0.19
C VAL A 85 26.31 -2.76 0.60
N GLY A 86 26.01 -3.63 -0.37
CA GLY A 86 25.65 -5.03 -0.11
C GLY A 86 24.30 -5.23 0.59
N ARG A 87 23.40 -4.24 0.53
CA ARG A 87 22.04 -4.33 1.10
C ARG A 87 21.03 -4.84 0.09
N ARG A 88 19.90 -5.35 0.58
CA ARG A 88 18.75 -5.78 -0.20
C ARG A 88 17.58 -4.87 0.08
N LEU A 89 17.13 -4.16 -0.94
CA LEU A 89 15.87 -3.43 -0.89
C LEU A 89 14.68 -4.41 -0.98
N VAL A 90 13.77 -4.28 -0.02
CA VAL A 90 12.48 -4.98 0.05
C VAL A 90 11.40 -3.92 0.11
N LEU A 91 10.44 -3.97 -0.80
CA LEU A 91 9.25 -3.12 -0.73
C LEU A 91 8.09 -3.94 -0.17
N ARG A 92 7.29 -3.34 0.69
CA ARG A 92 5.98 -3.88 1.08
C ARG A 92 4.90 -3.09 0.36
N ASP A 93 4.13 -3.80 -0.44
CA ASP A 93 3.00 -3.27 -1.20
C ASP A 93 1.85 -2.88 -0.27
N HIS A 94 1.23 -1.73 -0.54
CA HIS A 94 0.00 -1.28 0.12
C HIS A 94 -1.21 -1.63 -0.75
N ALA A 95 -1.34 -2.90 -1.17
CA ALA A 95 -2.33 -3.31 -2.18
C ALA A 95 -3.78 -2.90 -1.87
N HIS A 96 -4.14 -2.79 -0.59
CA HIS A 96 -5.50 -2.44 -0.20
C HIS A 96 -5.90 -0.98 -0.49
N SER A 97 -4.96 -0.05 -0.71
CA SER A 97 -5.33 1.29 -1.24
C SER A 97 -5.86 1.23 -2.67
N GLN A 98 -5.51 0.19 -3.42
CA GLN A 98 -6.01 -0.04 -4.77
C GLN A 98 -7.28 -0.89 -4.77
N PHE A 99 -7.33 -1.97 -3.99
CA PHE A 99 -8.38 -2.98 -4.11
C PHE A 99 -9.49 -2.90 -3.06
N CYS A 100 -9.27 -2.22 -1.93
CA CYS A 100 -10.21 -2.20 -0.81
C CYS A 100 -10.75 -0.81 -0.48
N HIS A 101 -10.44 0.20 -1.30
CA HIS A 101 -10.82 1.58 -1.04
C HIS A 101 -11.60 2.17 -2.21
N GLY A 102 -12.74 2.79 -1.90
CA GLY A 102 -13.64 3.38 -2.88
C GLY A 102 -14.59 2.37 -3.53
N PRO A 103 -15.53 2.85 -4.36
CA PRO A 103 -16.57 2.01 -4.95
C PRO A 103 -16.10 1.17 -6.14
N GLN A 104 -14.91 1.45 -6.67
CA GLN A 104 -14.38 0.87 -7.90
C GLN A 104 -12.88 0.61 -7.77
N ILE A 105 -12.43 -0.48 -8.39
CA ILE A 105 -11.00 -0.77 -8.54
C ILE A 105 -10.47 0.12 -9.68
N PRO A 106 -9.49 1.01 -9.44
CA PRO A 106 -8.99 1.91 -10.46
C PRO A 106 -8.19 1.15 -11.52
N ASP A 107 -8.36 1.56 -12.77
CA ASP A 107 -7.59 1.07 -13.92
C ASP A 107 -6.21 1.75 -13.96
N ARG A 108 -5.30 1.23 -13.15
CA ARG A 108 -3.91 1.70 -13.05
C ARG A 108 -2.96 0.53 -12.77
N PRO A 109 -1.67 0.64 -13.15
CA PRO A 109 -0.72 -0.44 -12.92
C PRO A 109 -0.53 -0.74 -11.43
N THR A 110 -0.31 -2.01 -11.11
CA THR A 110 0.06 -2.44 -9.75
C THR A 110 1.47 -1.99 -9.40
N LEU A 111 1.81 -1.98 -8.10
CA LEU A 111 3.18 -1.70 -7.66
C LEU A 111 4.19 -2.65 -8.33
N ALA A 112 3.85 -3.94 -8.47
CA ALA A 112 4.71 -4.93 -9.12
C ALA A 112 5.00 -4.57 -10.60
N ALA A 113 3.99 -4.11 -11.33
CA ALA A 113 4.15 -3.68 -12.73
C ALA A 113 5.02 -2.42 -12.82
N ILE A 114 4.79 -1.43 -11.96
CA ILE A 114 5.55 -0.17 -11.92
C ILE A 114 7.04 -0.47 -11.66
N VAL A 115 7.35 -1.19 -10.60
CA VAL A 115 8.74 -1.43 -10.18
C VAL A 115 9.46 -2.47 -11.05
N GLY A 116 8.69 -3.31 -11.75
CA GLY A 116 9.20 -4.22 -12.77
C GLY A 116 9.91 -3.50 -13.92
N ARG A 117 9.58 -2.22 -14.15
CA ARG A 117 10.28 -1.35 -15.13
C ARG A 117 11.75 -1.11 -14.79
N LEU A 118 12.15 -1.23 -13.51
CA LEU A 118 13.55 -1.07 -13.09
C LEU A 118 14.32 -2.40 -13.05
N ARG A 119 13.75 -3.44 -12.43
CA ARG A 119 14.40 -4.76 -12.28
C ARG A 119 13.35 -5.88 -12.18
N PRO A 120 13.67 -7.12 -12.60
CA PRO A 120 12.79 -8.27 -12.39
C PRO A 120 12.34 -8.41 -10.94
N VAL A 121 11.04 -8.60 -10.71
CA VAL A 121 10.44 -8.68 -9.38
C VAL A 121 10.45 -10.13 -8.88
N ARG A 122 10.86 -10.32 -7.63
CA ARG A 122 10.66 -11.56 -6.86
C ARG A 122 9.68 -11.24 -5.74
N GLY A 123 8.44 -11.69 -5.91
CA GLY A 123 7.35 -11.46 -4.98
C GLY A 123 7.19 -12.58 -3.95
N VAL A 124 6.77 -12.23 -2.75
CA VAL A 124 6.17 -13.15 -1.78
C VAL A 124 4.80 -12.60 -1.43
N LEU A 125 3.78 -13.45 -1.49
CA LEU A 125 2.43 -13.14 -1.05
C LEU A 125 2.18 -13.83 0.28
N THR A 126 1.61 -13.10 1.24
CA THR A 126 1.11 -13.71 2.48
C THR A 126 -0.41 -13.68 2.45
N VAL A 127 -1.00 -14.81 2.82
CA VAL A 127 -2.45 -14.95 2.96
C VAL A 127 -2.78 -15.32 4.40
N ARG A 128 -3.99 -14.96 4.81
CA ARG A 128 -4.63 -15.39 6.05
C ARG A 128 -6.00 -15.95 5.67
N GLU A 129 -6.61 -16.72 6.57
CA GLU A 129 -7.97 -17.18 6.41
C GLU A 129 -8.90 -15.99 6.05
N PRO A 130 -9.66 -16.08 4.93
CA PRO A 130 -10.40 -14.93 4.39
C PRO A 130 -11.42 -14.32 5.36
N MET A 131 -12.14 -15.13 6.13
CA MET A 131 -13.13 -14.64 7.09
C MET A 131 -12.47 -13.86 8.22
N GLU A 132 -11.35 -14.34 8.76
CA GLU A 132 -10.59 -13.63 9.79
C GLU A 132 -10.05 -12.30 9.28
N SER A 133 -9.53 -12.26 8.06
CA SER A 133 -9.03 -11.03 7.45
C SER A 133 -10.15 -10.04 7.15
N TYR A 134 -11.32 -10.51 6.70
CA TYR A 134 -12.48 -9.66 6.47
C TYR A 134 -13.02 -9.07 7.77
N LEU A 135 -13.21 -9.88 8.81
CA LEU A 135 -13.64 -9.41 10.13
C LEU A 135 -12.65 -8.39 10.72
N SER A 136 -11.35 -8.62 10.54
CA SER A 136 -10.31 -7.68 10.96
C SER A 136 -10.36 -6.38 10.14
N LEU A 137 -10.62 -6.44 8.83
CA LEU A 137 -10.76 -5.26 7.98
C LEU A 137 -11.97 -4.40 8.39
N LEU A 138 -13.09 -5.03 8.74
CA LEU A 138 -14.25 -4.34 9.30
C LEU A 138 -13.93 -3.66 10.65
N ALA A 139 -13.21 -4.36 11.54
CA ALA A 139 -12.81 -3.80 12.84
C ALA A 139 -11.88 -2.59 12.72
N GLU A 140 -10.97 -2.59 11.74
CA GLU A 140 -10.02 -1.48 11.47
C GLU A 140 -10.61 -0.34 10.62
N ASN A 141 -11.89 -0.43 10.24
CA ASN A 141 -12.61 0.59 9.45
C ASN A 141 -11.97 0.93 8.08
N TYR A 142 -11.19 0.00 7.49
CA TYR A 142 -10.62 0.19 6.16
C TYR A 142 -11.65 0.06 5.02
N GLY A 143 -12.83 -0.51 5.30
CA GLY A 143 -13.91 -0.74 4.32
C GLY A 143 -14.73 0.48 3.91
N GLY A 144 -14.38 1.69 4.36
CA GLY A 144 -15.12 2.92 4.01
C GLY A 144 -16.45 3.05 4.74
N GLY A 145 -16.42 3.41 6.02
CA GLY A 145 -17.57 3.92 6.78
C GLY A 145 -18.51 2.85 7.36
N PRO A 146 -19.35 3.21 8.36
CA PRO A 146 -20.07 2.26 9.18
C PRO A 146 -21.24 1.67 8.39
N VAL A 147 -21.04 0.52 7.77
CA VAL A 147 -22.14 -0.28 7.26
C VAL A 147 -22.47 -1.34 8.31
N GLY A 148 -23.31 -0.94 9.27
CA GLY A 148 -24.25 -1.80 9.99
C GLY A 148 -23.70 -3.07 10.65
N VAL A 149 -23.12 -2.93 11.86
CA VAL A 149 -23.18 -4.02 12.85
C VAL A 149 -24.63 -4.26 13.32
N GLU A 150 -25.59 -3.41 12.94
CA GLU A 150 -27.01 -3.56 13.31
C GLU A 150 -27.81 -4.56 12.46
N THR A 151 -27.31 -5.12 11.35
CA THR A 151 -28.17 -5.98 10.48
C THR A 151 -27.97 -7.48 10.64
N ILE A 152 -26.99 -7.96 11.42
CA ILE A 152 -26.85 -9.42 11.69
C ILE A 152 -27.40 -9.82 13.07
N ALA A 153 -27.61 -8.85 13.98
CA ALA A 153 -28.16 -9.13 15.32
C ALA A 153 -29.70 -9.00 15.42
N ALA A 154 -30.37 -8.45 14.41
CA ALA A 154 -31.82 -8.25 14.45
C ALA A 154 -32.65 -9.45 13.95
N ASP A 155 -32.05 -10.38 13.20
CA ASP A 155 -32.78 -11.52 12.59
C ASP A 155 -32.70 -12.83 13.40
N GLN A 156 -32.17 -12.78 14.64
CA GLN A 156 -32.16 -13.92 15.57
C GLN A 156 -33.12 -13.74 16.77
N ARG A 157 -34.03 -12.77 16.73
CA ARG A 157 -35.07 -12.57 17.76
C ARG A 157 -36.50 -12.45 17.20
N MET A 158 -36.84 -13.31 16.24
CA MET A 158 -38.22 -13.64 15.92
C MET A 158 -38.32 -15.15 15.70
N GLY A 159 -38.38 -15.88 16.81
CA GLY A 159 -38.41 -17.34 16.82
C GLY A 159 -38.56 -17.87 18.24
N ALA A 160 -39.60 -17.42 18.93
CA ALA A 160 -40.23 -18.06 20.08
C ALA A 160 -41.61 -17.42 20.32
#